data_AF-A0A7X9B594-F1
#
_entry.id   AF-A0A7X9B594-F1
#
_cell.length_a   1.000
_cell.length_b   1.000
_cell.length_c   1.000
_cell.angle_alpha   90.00
_cell.angle_beta   90.00
_cell.angle_gamma   90.00
#
_symmetry.space_group_name_H-M   'P 1'
#
loop_
_entity.id
_entity.type
_entity.pdbx_description
1 polymer ?
#
loop_
_entity_poly.entity_id
_entity_poly.type
_entity_poly.pdbx_seq_one_letter_code
_entity_poly.pdbx_strand_id
1 'polypeptide(L)'
;MFPYFLDLDQLLRLHCSLVETYGGETGLRDVALLHSALAMPQSSFGGQFLHHDLFEMAAAYLYHIVQDHPFVDDNKRTGAVAAIVFLAMNGVDLDAD
;
A
#
# COMPACT_ATOMS: atom_id res chain seq x y z
N MET A 1 3.47 -11.75 16.58
CA MET A 1 4.12 -10.45 16.34
C MET A 1 3.08 -9.55 15.69
N PHE A 2 2.94 -8.30 16.11
CA PHE A 2 2.03 -7.37 15.41
C PHE A 2 2.69 -6.93 14.09
N PRO A 3 1.95 -6.88 12.97
CA PRO A 3 2.52 -6.45 11.71
C PRO A 3 3.01 -4.98 11.75
N TYR A 4 4.08 -4.70 11.01
CA TYR A 4 4.54 -3.34 10.74
C TYR A 4 3.84 -2.83 9.48
N PHE A 5 3.04 -1.78 9.63
CA PHE A 5 2.27 -1.19 8.53
C PHE A 5 3.00 0.02 7.94
N LEU A 6 2.75 0.28 6.65
CA LEU A 6 3.19 1.51 6.00
C LEU A 6 2.42 2.70 6.57
N ASP A 7 3.15 3.77 6.89
CA ASP A 7 2.56 5.07 7.19
C ASP A 7 2.38 5.92 5.91
N LEU A 8 1.73 7.07 6.07
CA LEU A 8 1.42 7.96 4.95
C LEU A 8 2.70 8.53 4.30
N ASP A 9 3.70 8.92 5.09
CA ASP A 9 4.93 9.52 4.57
C ASP A 9 5.74 8.48 3.79
N GLN A 10 5.82 7.25 4.29
CA GLN A 10 6.43 6.13 3.58
C GLN A 10 5.74 5.86 2.24
N LEU A 11 4.40 5.84 2.20
CA LEU A 11 3.66 5.61 0.97
C LEU A 11 3.81 6.76 -0.04
N LEU A 12 3.82 8.01 0.42
CA LEU A 12 4.05 9.18 -0.44
C LEU A 12 5.46 9.19 -1.01
N ARG A 13 6.48 8.90 -0.20
CA ARG A 13 7.87 8.77 -0.68
C ARG A 13 8.02 7.63 -1.69
N LEU A 14 7.33 6.52 -1.45
CA LEU A 14 7.30 5.39 -2.37
C LEU A 14 6.72 5.81 -3.73
N HIS A 15 5.56 6.47 -3.74
CA HIS A 15 4.93 6.98 -4.96
C HIS A 15 5.87 7.93 -5.71
N CYS A 16 6.44 8.92 -5.03
CA CYS A 16 7.37 9.88 -5.63
C CYS A 16 8.58 9.17 -6.25
N SER A 17 9.21 8.22 -5.54
CA SER A 17 10.35 7.48 -6.04
C SER A 17 10.02 6.65 -7.29
N LEU A 18 8.81 6.07 -7.36
CA LEU A 18 8.35 5.33 -8.54
C LEU A 18 8.14 6.24 -9.75
N VAL A 19 7.51 7.41 -9.55
CA VAL A 19 7.32 8.40 -10.61
C VAL A 19 8.66 8.94 -11.10
N GLU A 20 9.59 9.25 -10.20
CA GLU A 20 10.95 9.69 -10.54
C GLU A 20 11.73 8.65 -11.35
N THR A 21 11.57 7.36 -11.02
CA THR A 21 12.33 6.27 -11.66
C THR A 21 11.74 5.85 -13.01
N TYR A 22 10.42 5.78 -13.10
CA TYR A 22 9.74 5.14 -14.23
C TYR A 22 8.85 6.09 -15.04
N GLY A 23 8.84 7.39 -14.69
CA GLY A 23 7.99 8.40 -15.30
C GLY A 23 6.51 8.27 -14.90
N GLY A 24 5.77 9.36 -15.05
CA GLY A 24 4.37 9.50 -14.64
C GLY A 24 4.11 10.92 -14.14
N GLU A 25 2.90 11.17 -13.63
CA GLU A 25 2.55 12.44 -12.99
C GLU A 25 2.54 12.34 -11.46
N THR A 26 3.25 13.24 -10.80
CA THR A 26 3.18 13.40 -9.35
C THR A 26 1.86 14.06 -8.96
N GLY A 27 1.27 13.64 -7.84
CA GLY A 27 0.16 14.36 -7.24
C GLY A 27 -0.88 13.45 -6.60
N LEU A 28 -1.55 13.99 -5.59
CA LEU A 28 -2.72 13.36 -4.99
C LEU A 28 -3.97 13.83 -5.70
N ARG A 29 -4.78 12.87 -6.14
CA ARG A 29 -6.13 13.13 -6.63
C ARG A 29 -7.09 13.32 -5.45
N ASP A 30 -6.99 12.44 -4.45
CA ASP A 30 -7.85 12.48 -3.27
C ASP A 30 -7.12 11.89 -2.05
N VAL A 31 -6.87 12.74 -1.07
CA VAL A 31 -6.19 12.37 0.18
C VAL A 31 -7.07 11.50 1.09
N ALA A 32 -8.38 11.65 1.05
CA ALA A 32 -9.30 10.85 1.85
C ALA A 32 -9.33 9.40 1.35
N LEU A 33 -9.30 9.22 0.03
CA LEU A 33 -9.15 7.89 -0.58
C LEU A 33 -7.80 7.26 -0.23
N LEU A 34 -6.72 8.04 -0.18
CA LEU A 34 -5.41 7.52 0.24
C LEU A 34 -5.43 7.03 1.68
N HIS A 35 -6.00 7.83 2.59
CA HIS A 35 -6.15 7.45 3.99
C HIS A 35 -7.02 6.21 4.17
N SER A 36 -8.12 6.10 3.42
CA SER A 36 -8.99 4.92 3.42
C SER A 36 -8.21 3.68 2.99
N ALA A 37 -7.50 3.73 1.87
CA ALA A 37 -6.71 2.61 1.37
C ALA A 37 -5.60 2.18 2.34
N LEU A 38 -4.92 3.15 2.97
CA LEU A 38 -3.86 2.88 3.96
C LEU A 38 -4.39 2.23 5.26
N ALA A 39 -5.65 2.52 5.61
CA ALA A 39 -6.29 1.98 6.81
C ALA A 39 -6.85 0.56 6.62
N MET A 40 -7.17 0.15 5.39
CA MET A 40 -7.80 -1.14 5.11
C MET A 40 -7.00 -2.36 5.60
N PRO A 41 -5.68 -2.45 5.40
CA PRO A 41 -4.85 -3.53 5.95
C PRO A 41 -4.92 -3.65 7.49
N GLN A 42 -5.20 -2.55 8.18
CA GLN A 42 -5.30 -2.46 9.65
C GLN A 42 -6.74 -2.60 10.17
N SER A 43 -7.71 -2.72 9.27
CA SER A 43 -9.12 -2.79 9.64
C SER A 43 -9.42 -4.00 10.52
N SER A 44 -10.29 -3.81 11.51
CA SER A 44 -10.62 -4.82 12.51
C SER A 44 -12.09 -4.82 12.87
N PHE A 45 -12.60 -5.99 13.26
CA PHE A 45 -13.95 -6.17 13.77
C PHE A 45 -13.92 -7.16 14.94
N GLY A 46 -14.61 -6.83 16.03
CA GLY A 46 -14.60 -7.68 17.23
C GLY A 46 -13.22 -7.85 17.88
N GLY A 47 -12.30 -6.91 17.67
CA GLY A 47 -10.93 -6.97 18.19
C GLY A 47 -9.98 -7.87 17.39
N GLN A 48 -10.39 -8.34 16.22
CA GLN A 48 -9.58 -9.16 15.32
C GLN A 48 -9.41 -8.44 13.98
N PHE A 49 -8.25 -8.59 13.34
CA PHE A 49 -8.04 -8.06 11.99
C PHE A 49 -9.01 -8.72 11.01
N LEU A 50 -9.52 -7.94 10.06
CA LEU A 50 -10.34 -8.47 8.96
C LEU A 50 -9.50 -9.27 7.95
N HIS A 51 -8.21 -8.93 7.84
CA HIS A 51 -7.22 -9.66 7.05
C HIS A 51 -6.40 -10.54 7.99
N HIS A 52 -6.45 -11.85 7.78
CA HIS A 52 -6.01 -12.85 8.77
C HIS A 52 -4.50 -13.09 8.74
N ASP A 53 -3.84 -12.76 7.64
CA ASP A 53 -2.39 -12.92 7.49
C ASP A 53 -1.75 -11.74 6.70
N LEU A 54 -0.41 -11.77 6.61
CA LEU A 54 0.35 -10.74 5.92
C LEU A 54 0.02 -10.68 4.41
N PHE A 55 -0.35 -11.78 3.79
CA PHE A 55 -0.65 -11.81 2.36
C PHE A 55 -2.01 -11.17 2.08
N GLU A 56 -3.01 -11.40 2.92
CA GLU A 56 -4.30 -10.72 2.86
C GLU A 56 -4.14 -9.21 3.12
N MET A 57 -3.30 -8.80 4.08
CA MET A 57 -3.00 -7.39 4.34
C MET A 57 -2.26 -6.72 3.18
N ALA A 58 -1.30 -7.42 2.56
CA ALA A 58 -0.62 -6.96 1.36
C ALA A 58 -1.59 -6.82 0.17
N ALA A 59 -2.49 -7.80 0.00
CA ALA A 59 -3.54 -7.74 -1.02
C ALA A 59 -4.50 -6.57 -0.79
N ALA A 60 -4.80 -6.22 0.47
CA ALA A 60 -5.61 -5.05 0.80
C ALA A 60 -4.93 -3.73 0.39
N TYR A 61 -3.63 -3.57 0.64
CA TYR A 61 -2.87 -2.42 0.11
C TYR A 61 -2.97 -2.32 -1.41
N LEU A 62 -2.67 -3.41 -2.12
CA LEU A 62 -2.72 -3.46 -3.57
C LEU A 62 -4.13 -3.12 -4.08
N TYR A 63 -5.15 -3.82 -3.59
CA TYR A 63 -6.51 -3.67 -4.08
C TYR A 63 -7.03 -2.25 -3.87
N HIS A 64 -6.93 -1.71 -2.65
CA HIS A 64 -7.53 -0.41 -2.34
C HIS A 64 -6.79 0.75 -2.97
N ILE A 65 -5.45 0.74 -3.00
CA ILE A 65 -4.71 1.80 -3.72
C ILE A 65 -5.05 1.77 -5.21
N VAL A 66 -5.18 0.58 -5.81
CA VAL A 66 -5.52 0.46 -7.23
C VAL A 66 -6.96 0.83 -7.53
N GLN A 67 -7.93 0.38 -6.74
CA GLN A 67 -9.35 0.64 -6.99
C GLN A 67 -9.75 2.06 -6.63
N ASP A 68 -9.29 2.57 -5.48
CA ASP A 68 -9.68 3.90 -5.00
C ASP A 68 -8.97 5.00 -5.81
N HIS A 69 -7.89 4.67 -6.51
CA HIS A 69 -7.09 5.59 -7.35
C HIS A 69 -6.76 6.92 -6.65
N PRO A 70 -6.14 6.94 -5.46
CA PRO A 70 -5.91 8.17 -4.71
C PRO A 70 -4.89 9.12 -5.33
N PHE A 71 -4.03 8.65 -6.24
CA PHE A 71 -3.03 9.44 -6.95
C PHE A 71 -3.53 9.87 -8.34
N VAL A 72 -2.98 10.97 -8.86
CA VAL A 72 -3.24 11.44 -10.23
C VAL A 72 -2.84 10.37 -11.26
N ASP A 73 -1.68 9.76 -11.05
CA ASP A 73 -1.15 8.65 -11.83
C ASP A 73 -0.49 7.62 -10.90
N ASP A 74 -0.15 6.45 -11.42
CA ASP A 74 0.65 5.43 -10.73
C ASP A 74 0.06 4.69 -9.55
N ASN A 75 -1.27 4.66 -9.49
CA ASN A 75 -2.00 3.83 -8.53
C ASN A 75 -1.64 2.34 -8.63
N LYS A 76 -1.47 1.79 -9.85
CA LYS A 76 -1.09 0.39 -10.08
C LYS A 76 0.30 0.04 -9.56
N ARG A 77 1.29 0.85 -9.94
CA ARG A 77 2.69 0.66 -9.51
C ARG A 77 2.80 0.86 -8.00
N THR A 78 2.19 1.91 -7.48
CA THR A 78 2.23 2.23 -6.04
C THR A 78 1.53 1.18 -5.20
N GLY A 79 0.36 0.68 -5.61
CA GLY A 79 -0.33 -0.40 -4.90
C GLY A 79 0.47 -1.70 -4.88
N ALA A 80 1.09 -2.08 -6.00
CA ALA A 80 1.92 -3.27 -6.08
C ALA A 80 3.16 -3.17 -5.19
N VAL A 81 3.88 -2.06 -5.25
CA VAL A 81 5.10 -1.87 -4.46
C VAL A 81 4.77 -1.67 -2.98
N ALA A 82 3.65 -1.05 -2.62
CA ALA A 82 3.20 -0.96 -1.22
C ALA A 82 2.98 -2.35 -0.62
N ALA A 83 2.36 -3.27 -1.37
CA ALA A 83 2.19 -4.66 -0.96
C ALA A 83 3.54 -5.38 -0.78
N ILE A 84 4.47 -5.20 -1.72
CA ILE A 84 5.83 -5.79 -1.67
C ILE A 84 6.61 -5.26 -0.47
N VAL A 85 6.64 -3.94 -0.27
CA VAL A 85 7.37 -3.31 0.83
C VAL A 85 6.77 -3.69 2.17
N PHE A 86 5.44 -3.77 2.29
CA PHE A 86 4.78 -4.28 3.49
C PHE A 86 5.25 -5.71 3.84
N LEU A 87 5.28 -6.62 2.86
CA LEU A 87 5.76 -7.99 3.08
C LEU A 87 7.22 -8.00 3.54
N ALA A 88 8.09 -7.24 2.87
CA ALA A 88 9.50 -7.13 3.24
C ALA A 88 9.71 -6.56 4.66
N MET A 89 8.95 -5.52 5.04
CA MET A 89 8.97 -4.95 6.40
C MET A 89 8.56 -5.98 7.48
N ASN A 90 7.83 -7.01 7.10
CA ASN A 90 7.37 -8.09 7.97
C ASN A 90 8.14 -9.40 7.78
N GLY A 91 9.32 -9.35 7.15
CA GLY A 91 10.24 -10.48 7.02
C GLY A 91 9.85 -11.51 5.96
N VAL A 92 9.00 -11.12 5.00
CA VAL A 92 8.63 -11.94 3.84
C VAL A 92 9.35 -11.40 2.61
N ASP A 93 10.40 -12.09 2.18
CA ASP A 93 11.10 -11.79 0.95
C ASP A 93 10.35 -12.38 -0.25
N LEU A 94 10.32 -11.61 -1.35
CA LEU A 94 9.76 -12.06 -2.62
C LEU A 94 10.90 -12.39 -3.58
N ASP A 95 10.76 -13.54 -4.24
CA ASP A 95 11.63 -13.92 -5.34
C ASP A 95 10.96 -13.58 -6.66
N ALA A 96 11.73 -12.96 -7.57
CA ALA A 96 11.30 -12.61 -8.90
C ALA A 96 12.34 -13.16 -9.86
N ASP A 97 12.08 -14.39 -10.33
CA ASP A 97 12.91 -15.14 -11.27
C ASP A 97 13.19 -14.39 -12.59
#